data_AF-A0A5N5EB32-F1
#
_entry.id   AF-A0A5N5EB32-F1
#
_cell.length_a   1.000
_cell.length_b   1.000
_cell.length_c   1.000
_cell.angle_alpha   90.00
_cell.angle_beta   90.00
_cell.angle_gamma   90.00
#
_symmetry.space_group_name_H-M   'P 1'
#
loop_
_entity.id
_entity.type
_entity.pdbx_description
1 polymer ?
#
loop_
_entity_poly.entity_id
_entity_poly.type
_entity_poly.pdbx_seq_one_letter_code
_entity_poly.pdbx_strand_id
1 'polypeptide(L)'
;DPEDLELKSDWDDDRIVYWQHASDPITWWSFDLLLNKPDWLKEPLGRDVDPGMTWVPLVTFWQVTLDMVFSADVPSGHGHNYGEDAADMWAKILHPEAWTSADTDKLRSLLTSNLEPTK
;
A
#
# COMPACT_ATOMS: atom_id res chain seq x y z
N ASP A 1 0.47 1.44 -6.87
CA ASP A 1 1.41 0.64 -7.68
C ASP A 1 2.58 1.53 -8.12
N PRO A 2 3.80 0.99 -8.37
CA PRO A 2 4.89 1.78 -8.93
C PRO A 2 4.60 2.47 -10.24
N GLU A 3 3.66 1.92 -11.01
CA GLU A 3 3.16 2.53 -12.24
C GLU A 3 2.44 3.86 -11.99
N ASP A 4 1.86 4.08 -10.80
CA ASP A 4 1.17 5.34 -10.45
C ASP A 4 2.14 6.53 -10.32
N LEU A 5 3.46 6.26 -10.27
CA LEU A 5 4.51 7.30 -10.27
C LEU A 5 4.89 7.77 -11.68
N GLU A 6 4.33 7.18 -12.73
CA GLU A 6 4.50 7.65 -14.12
C GLU A 6 3.61 8.86 -14.36
N LEU A 7 4.12 10.04 -14.00
CA LEU A 7 3.41 11.31 -14.16
C LEU A 7 3.40 11.77 -15.64
N LYS A 8 2.40 12.56 -16.01
CA LYS A 8 2.31 13.18 -17.35
C LYS A 8 3.34 14.30 -17.58
N SER A 9 3.93 14.80 -16.51
CA SER A 9 4.96 15.83 -16.49
C SER A 9 6.08 15.41 -15.56
N ASP A 10 7.26 15.96 -15.75
CA ASP A 10 8.39 15.70 -14.86
C ASP A 10 8.10 16.13 -13.42
N TRP A 11 8.76 15.47 -12.48
CA TRP A 11 8.77 15.87 -11.07
C TRP A 11 9.46 17.22 -10.90
N ASP A 12 8.93 18.05 -9.99
CA ASP A 12 9.65 19.20 -9.45
C ASP A 12 10.80 18.74 -8.52
N ASP A 13 11.59 19.69 -8.01
CA ASP A 13 12.73 19.41 -7.13
C ASP A 13 12.31 18.67 -5.85
N ASP A 14 11.17 19.05 -5.27
CA ASP A 14 10.60 18.40 -4.09
C ASP A 14 9.61 17.30 -4.49
N ARG A 15 9.79 16.09 -3.94
CA ARG A 15 9.01 14.91 -4.33
C ARG A 15 8.43 14.20 -3.12
N ILE A 16 7.12 13.96 -3.17
CA ILE A 16 6.37 13.28 -2.12
C ILE A 16 5.50 12.23 -2.78
N VAL A 17 5.50 11.03 -2.21
CA VAL A 17 4.63 9.93 -2.63
C VAL A 17 3.80 9.47 -1.44
N TYR A 18 2.50 9.37 -1.67
CA TYR A 18 1.58 8.66 -0.79
C TYR A 18 1.44 7.24 -1.33
N TRP A 19 1.98 6.28 -0.59
CA TRP A 19 1.93 4.88 -0.96
C TRP A 19 1.00 4.13 -0.01
N GLN A 20 -0.10 3.61 -0.57
CA GLN A 20 -1.15 2.92 0.16
C GLN A 20 -1.75 1.86 -0.76
N HIS A 21 -1.95 0.64 -0.26
CA HIS A 21 -2.72 -0.38 -0.98
C HIS A 21 -4.22 -0.17 -0.74
N ALA A 22 -5.06 -0.35 -1.76
CA ALA A 22 -6.50 -0.20 -1.55
C ALA A 22 -7.08 -1.34 -0.72
N SER A 23 -6.38 -2.49 -0.67
CA SER A 23 -6.63 -3.60 0.26
C SER A 23 -6.08 -3.40 1.68
N ASP A 24 -5.62 -2.21 2.08
CA ASP A 24 -5.10 -1.90 3.43
C ASP A 24 -6.11 -1.09 4.28
N PRO A 25 -7.29 -1.64 4.65
CA PRO A 25 -8.35 -0.88 5.28
C PRO A 25 -8.02 -0.49 6.73
N ILE A 26 -7.03 -1.13 7.38
CA ILE A 26 -6.58 -0.77 8.74
C ILE A 26 -6.11 0.69 8.82
N THR A 27 -5.56 1.26 7.74
CA THR A 27 -5.20 2.69 7.67
C THR A 27 -6.38 3.63 7.95
N TRP A 28 -7.61 3.15 7.78
CA TRP A 28 -8.87 3.86 8.05
C TRP A 28 -9.55 3.42 9.35
N TRP A 29 -8.89 2.61 10.19
CA TRP A 29 -9.47 2.12 11.43
C TRP A 29 -9.74 3.28 12.41
N SER A 30 -11.01 3.41 12.82
CA SER A 30 -11.47 4.37 13.82
C SER A 30 -12.79 3.87 14.43
N PHE A 31 -13.11 4.30 15.65
CA PHE A 31 -14.44 4.08 16.24
C PHE A 31 -15.58 4.69 15.40
N ASP A 32 -15.27 5.67 14.54
CA ASP A 32 -16.25 6.23 13.61
C ASP A 32 -16.84 5.18 12.67
N LEU A 33 -16.09 4.12 12.33
CA LEU A 33 -16.55 3.01 11.47
C LEU A 33 -17.76 2.26 12.03
N LEU A 34 -17.98 2.32 13.35
CA LEU A 34 -19.14 1.68 13.98
C LEU A 34 -20.44 2.19 13.37
N LEU A 35 -20.52 3.49 13.10
CA LEU A 35 -21.76 4.17 12.73
C LEU A 35 -21.64 5.00 11.44
N ASN A 36 -20.43 5.21 10.93
CA ASN A 36 -20.19 6.02 9.74
C ASN A 36 -19.48 5.22 8.65
N LYS A 37 -19.93 5.44 7.40
CA LYS A 37 -19.29 4.91 6.20
C LYS A 37 -17.95 5.62 5.98
N PRO A 38 -16.81 4.90 5.86
CA PRO A 38 -15.51 5.52 5.60
C PRO A 38 -15.41 6.02 4.16
N ASP A 39 -14.48 6.96 3.93
CA ASP A 39 -14.34 7.62 2.64
C ASP A 39 -13.90 6.66 1.52
N TRP A 40 -12.99 5.72 1.81
CA TRP A 40 -12.55 4.72 0.82
C TRP A 40 -13.67 3.81 0.29
N LEU A 41 -14.78 3.64 1.04
CA LEU A 41 -15.98 2.93 0.56
C LEU A 41 -17.01 3.83 -0.12
N LYS A 42 -16.83 5.16 -0.08
CA LYS A 42 -17.64 6.14 -0.82
C LYS A 42 -17.09 6.34 -2.23
N GLU A 43 -15.80 6.11 -2.42
CA GLU A 43 -15.09 6.19 -3.68
C GLU A 43 -15.19 4.90 -4.50
N PRO A 44 -14.84 4.91 -5.81
CA PRO A 44 -14.67 3.69 -6.58
C PRO A 44 -13.66 2.75 -5.90
N LEU A 45 -14.02 1.47 -5.79
CA LEU A 45 -13.16 0.47 -5.16
C LEU A 45 -11.85 0.32 -5.95
N GLY A 46 -10.73 0.22 -5.23
CA GLY A 46 -9.42 -0.01 -5.81
C GLY A 46 -9.29 -1.40 -6.43
N ARG A 47 -8.24 -1.58 -7.24
CA ARG A 47 -7.99 -2.79 -8.06
C ARG A 47 -8.01 -4.10 -7.26
N ASP A 48 -7.56 -4.07 -6.02
CA ASP A 48 -7.35 -5.22 -5.15
C ASP A 48 -8.42 -5.34 -4.04
N VAL A 49 -9.54 -4.63 -4.16
CA VAL A 49 -10.70 -4.75 -3.28
C VAL A 49 -11.79 -5.57 -3.95
N ASP A 50 -12.42 -6.50 -3.22
CA ASP A 50 -13.56 -7.27 -3.73
C ASP A 50 -14.70 -6.34 -4.19
N PRO A 51 -15.22 -6.46 -5.42
CA PRO A 51 -16.30 -5.60 -5.93
C PRO A 51 -17.59 -5.65 -5.12
N GLY A 52 -17.81 -6.71 -4.34
CA GLY A 52 -18.92 -6.88 -3.42
C GLY A 52 -18.72 -6.22 -2.06
N MET A 53 -17.55 -5.64 -1.79
CA MET A 53 -17.27 -4.97 -0.54
C MET A 53 -18.21 -3.78 -0.34
N THR A 54 -18.93 -3.80 0.78
CA THR A 54 -19.86 -2.73 1.14
C THR A 54 -19.75 -2.44 2.62
N TRP A 55 -20.08 -1.20 2.98
CA TRP A 55 -20.11 -0.80 4.38
C TRP A 55 -21.38 -1.33 5.05
N VAL A 56 -21.19 -2.09 6.12
CA VAL A 56 -22.25 -2.55 7.00
C VAL A 56 -21.95 -2.05 8.41
N PRO A 57 -22.83 -1.22 9.01
CA PRO A 57 -22.62 -0.68 10.36
C PRO A 57 -22.26 -1.78 11.37
N LEU A 58 -21.33 -1.48 12.28
CA LEU A 58 -20.75 -2.40 13.27
C LEU A 58 -19.95 -3.58 12.67
N VAL A 59 -20.40 -4.19 11.58
CA VAL A 59 -19.74 -5.32 10.93
C VAL A 59 -18.42 -4.89 10.30
N THR A 60 -18.41 -3.79 9.53
CA THR A 60 -17.18 -3.30 8.89
C THR A 60 -16.14 -2.87 9.93
N PHE A 61 -16.54 -2.30 11.07
CA PHE A 61 -15.62 -2.03 12.18
C PHE A 61 -14.91 -3.30 12.65
N TRP A 62 -15.65 -4.40 12.85
CA TRP A 62 -15.05 -5.68 13.26
C TRP A 62 -14.22 -6.32 12.15
N GLN A 63 -14.66 -6.24 10.89
CA GLN A 63 -13.86 -6.71 9.75
C GLN A 63 -12.50 -6.01 9.70
N VAL A 64 -12.46 -4.68 9.77
CA VAL A 64 -11.20 -3.92 9.76
C VAL A 64 -10.37 -4.15 11.03
N THR A 65 -11.02 -4.38 12.18
CA THR A 65 -10.31 -4.77 13.42
C THR A 65 -9.63 -6.14 13.32
N LEU A 66 -10.29 -7.12 12.69
CA LEU A 66 -9.70 -8.45 12.47
C LEU A 66 -8.63 -8.41 11.39
N ASP A 67 -8.81 -7.58 10.37
CA ASP A 67 -7.80 -7.32 9.34
C ASP A 67 -6.49 -6.84 9.95
N MET A 68 -6.53 -5.96 10.96
CA MET A 68 -5.34 -5.49 11.68
C MET A 68 -4.44 -6.61 12.20
N VAL A 69 -5.03 -7.72 12.66
CA VAL A 69 -4.29 -8.88 13.20
C VAL A 69 -3.48 -9.60 12.12
N PHE A 70 -3.97 -9.60 10.88
CA PHE A 70 -3.38 -10.32 9.75
C PHE A 70 -2.86 -9.38 8.65
N SER A 71 -2.84 -8.08 8.92
CA SER A 71 -2.64 -7.03 7.91
C SER A 71 -1.31 -7.16 7.15
N ALA A 72 -0.28 -7.71 7.79
CA ALA A 72 1.02 -8.00 7.18
C ALA A 72 1.20 -9.47 6.72
N ASP A 73 0.28 -10.38 7.07
CA ASP A 73 0.33 -11.80 6.68
C ASP A 73 -0.40 -12.06 5.36
N VAL A 74 -0.03 -11.25 4.35
CA VAL A 74 -0.54 -11.29 2.97
C VAL A 74 0.64 -11.19 2.00
N PRO A 75 0.50 -11.60 0.72
CA PRO A 75 1.58 -11.41 -0.24
C PRO A 75 2.00 -9.94 -0.35
N SER A 76 3.26 -9.70 -0.70
CA SER A 76 3.79 -8.35 -0.94
C SER A 76 2.94 -7.60 -1.98
N GLY A 77 2.77 -6.30 -1.78
CA GLY A 77 1.91 -5.44 -2.61
C GLY A 77 0.43 -5.43 -2.20
N HIS A 78 0.08 -6.04 -1.06
CA HIS A 78 -1.28 -6.10 -0.54
C HIS A 78 -1.34 -5.78 0.95
N GLY A 79 -2.51 -5.35 1.41
CA GLY A 79 -2.72 -5.01 2.82
C GLY A 79 -1.62 -4.11 3.35
N HIS A 80 -1.16 -4.39 4.57
CA HIS A 80 -0.05 -3.66 5.18
C HIS A 80 1.33 -4.24 4.82
N ASN A 81 1.43 -5.13 3.83
CA ASN A 81 2.68 -5.69 3.35
C ASN A 81 3.20 -4.94 2.12
N TYR A 82 3.94 -3.87 2.37
CA TYR A 82 4.55 -2.99 1.37
C TYR A 82 5.78 -3.61 0.67
N GLY A 83 6.50 -4.51 1.36
CA GLY A 83 7.54 -5.35 0.80
C GLY A 83 8.55 -4.66 -0.14
N GLU A 84 8.88 -5.36 -1.23
CA GLU A 84 9.99 -5.05 -2.13
C GLU A 84 9.71 -3.93 -3.14
N ASP A 85 8.45 -3.58 -3.36
CA ASP A 85 8.01 -2.47 -4.22
C ASP A 85 8.56 -1.11 -3.73
N ALA A 86 8.98 -1.04 -2.46
CA ALA A 86 9.71 0.10 -1.90
C ALA A 86 10.97 0.44 -2.71
N ALA A 87 11.64 -0.56 -3.29
CA ALA A 87 12.82 -0.35 -4.12
C ALA A 87 12.50 0.50 -5.36
N ASP A 88 11.39 0.19 -6.04
CA ASP A 88 10.91 0.95 -7.19
C ASP A 88 10.47 2.36 -6.77
N MET A 89 9.77 2.48 -5.64
CA MET A 89 9.35 3.78 -5.11
C MET A 89 10.57 4.67 -4.86
N TRP A 90 11.57 4.17 -4.13
CA TRP A 90 12.76 4.96 -3.80
C TRP A 90 13.59 5.32 -5.02
N ALA A 91 13.75 4.41 -5.99
CA ALA A 91 14.46 4.71 -7.23
C ALA A 91 13.79 5.87 -7.99
N LYS A 92 12.45 5.86 -8.08
CA LYS A 92 11.67 6.92 -8.75
C LYS A 92 11.60 8.22 -7.97
N ILE A 93 11.57 8.18 -6.63
CA ILE A 93 11.47 9.41 -5.83
C ILE A 93 12.85 10.06 -5.68
N LEU A 94 13.89 9.29 -5.36
CA LEU A 94 15.20 9.85 -5.00
C LEU A 94 16.05 10.26 -6.21
N HIS A 95 15.77 9.71 -7.40
CA HIS A 95 16.59 9.84 -8.62
C HIS A 95 18.11 9.88 -8.31
N PRO A 96 18.67 8.79 -7.74
CA PRO A 96 20.07 8.78 -7.39
C PRO A 96 20.93 8.88 -8.66
N GLU A 97 22.00 9.68 -8.62
CA GLU A 97 22.91 9.82 -9.75
C GLU A 97 23.53 8.46 -10.10
N ALA A 98 23.55 8.13 -11.40
CA ALA A 98 24.04 6.86 -11.93
C ALA A 98 23.31 5.59 -11.44
N TRP A 99 22.12 5.71 -10.84
CA TRP A 99 21.29 4.56 -10.48
C TRP A 99 20.69 3.89 -11.72
N THR A 100 20.82 2.57 -11.83
CA THR A 100 20.32 1.79 -12.95
C THR A 100 19.18 0.87 -12.53
N SER A 101 18.43 0.33 -13.50
CA SER A 101 17.39 -0.68 -13.21
C SER A 101 17.97 -1.93 -12.53
N ALA A 102 19.22 -2.28 -12.82
CA ALA A 102 19.90 -3.41 -12.18
C ALA A 102 20.16 -3.16 -10.68
N ASP A 103 20.34 -1.90 -10.27
CA ASP A 103 20.47 -1.53 -8.86
C ASP A 103 19.13 -1.67 -8.13
N THR A 104 18.02 -1.29 -8.78
CA THR A 104 16.66 -1.52 -8.27
C THR A 104 16.37 -3.03 -8.12
N ASP A 105 16.67 -3.83 -9.13
CA ASP A 105 16.46 -5.29 -9.06
C ASP A 105 17.29 -5.94 -7.96
N LYS A 106 18.54 -5.49 -7.77
CA LYS A 106 19.40 -5.93 -6.68
C LYS A 106 18.81 -5.56 -5.32
N LEU A 107 18.32 -4.32 -5.17
CA LEU A 107 17.69 -3.88 -3.93
C LEU A 107 16.42 -4.68 -3.63
N ARG A 108 15.57 -4.92 -4.65
CA ARG A 108 14.39 -5.78 -4.55
C ARG A 108 14.76 -7.16 -4.00
N SER A 109 15.77 -7.80 -4.59
CA SER A 109 16.26 -9.10 -4.12
C SER A 109 16.75 -9.08 -2.67
N LEU A 110 17.40 -8.01 -2.23
CA LEU A 110 17.89 -7.88 -0.85
C LEU A 110 16.76 -7.69 0.16
N LEU A 111 15.69 -6.98 -0.21
CA LEU A 111 14.49 -6.82 0.62
C LEU A 111 13.77 -8.16 0.75
N THR A 112 13.66 -8.94 -0.32
CA THR A 112 13.00 -10.25 -0.28
C THR A 112 13.84 -11.33 0.42
N SER A 113 15.18 -11.30 0.33
CA SER A 113 16.05 -12.37 0.88
C SER A 113 16.38 -12.22 2.37
N ASN A 114 16.30 -11.02 2.93
CA ASN A 114 16.76 -10.72 4.30
C ASN A 114 15.63 -10.46 5.30
N LEU A 115 14.38 -10.45 4.86
CA LEU A 115 13.22 -10.30 5.74
C LEU A 115 12.66 -11.69 6.09
N GLU A 116 13.27 -12.34 7.09
CA GLU A 116 12.52 -13.32 7.88
C GLU A 116 11.35 -12.55 8.52
N PRO A 117 10.08 -12.97 8.33
CA PRO A 117 8.96 -12.28 8.94
C PRO A 117 9.15 -12.36 10.45
N THR A 118 9.42 -11.21 11.07
CA THR A 118 9.45 -11.08 12.52
C THR A 118 8.03 -11.27 13.01
N LYS A 119 7.70 -12.50 13.40
CA LYS A 119 6.51 -12.79 14.21
C LYS A 119 6.70 -12.27 15.63
#